data_AF-A0A2Z6S2Q0-F1
#
_entry.id   AF-A0A2Z6S2Q0-F1
#
_cell.length_a   1.000
_cell.length_b   1.000
_cell.length_c   1.000
_cell.angle_alpha   90.00
_cell.angle_beta   90.00
_cell.angle_gamma   90.00
#
_symmetry.space_group_name_H-M   'P 1'
#
loop_
_entity.id
_entity.type
_entity.pdbx_description
1 polymer ?
#
loop_
_entity_poly.entity_id
_entity_poly.type
_entity_poly.pdbx_seq_one_letter_code
_entity_poly.pdbx_strand_id
1 'polypeptide(L)'
;MEQTSSSNSKKDKNKPIDYNDLKQLKSKYYESELEKEGLNSLAESLKTKIRTLQQQIFSQESSIQLVRELESQKVTLLEQAENYKKRVNDSDLQLSIIKKELTSLREENNDFTRKYNELQQQNVQIRQLNNLLELDKQHLNKKLRESEDEKIVLQKELGQCNEQSNLIEDNIHEIKSSFEKLDADYRVLQCKNSELELEIENLQCEVKRLREKCVLQYHEIDESNKLNGKLKGDIEDLQRLFIEQDRVLREKNQQENGIHPAYCNVCNKYIVGVRYKCGHCDDYDICSNCETSNHDRNHVLIKIKRPINNDRFVKTALLPEFQLIEQNEQDIDHRTNCSVCHKKIRGVRYKCGHCAKFELCVNCEAYPFNLHDPTHVFIKIRRPVQIDSNEILLPSEFRSIVNRSSNI
;
A
#
# COMPACT_ATOMS: atom_id res chain seq x y z
N MET A 1 -184.16 -68.51 -74.81
CA MET A 1 -184.85 -68.72 -76.09
C MET A 1 -185.37 -70.15 -76.10
N GLU A 2 -186.65 -70.27 -76.42
CA GLU A 2 -187.38 -71.40 -77.02
C GLU A 2 -187.13 -72.80 -76.45
N GLN A 3 -188.10 -73.34 -75.71
CA GLN A 3 -189.39 -73.90 -76.18
C GLN A 3 -189.26 -75.35 -76.64
N THR A 4 -190.39 -76.01 -76.41
CA THR A 4 -190.88 -77.26 -76.97
C THR A 4 -190.60 -78.49 -76.13
N SER A 5 -191.57 -79.36 -75.82
CA SER A 5 -193.03 -79.31 -75.73
C SER A 5 -193.46 -80.78 -75.63
N SER A 6 -194.70 -80.99 -75.20
CA SER A 6 -195.54 -82.12 -75.63
C SER A 6 -195.22 -83.47 -74.95
N SER A 7 -196.19 -84.27 -74.51
CA SER A 7 -197.65 -84.15 -74.58
C SER A 7 -198.30 -85.38 -73.93
N ASN A 8 -199.50 -85.18 -73.41
CA ASN A 8 -200.66 -86.07 -73.53
C ASN A 8 -200.65 -87.52 -72.97
N SER A 9 -201.47 -87.69 -71.92
CA SER A 9 -202.84 -88.24 -72.05
C SER A 9 -203.16 -89.60 -71.41
N LYS A 10 -204.33 -89.57 -70.74
CA LYS A 10 -205.47 -90.51 -70.81
C LYS A 10 -205.46 -91.81 -69.98
N LYS A 11 -206.44 -91.80 -69.06
CA LYS A 11 -207.59 -92.72 -68.90
C LYS A 11 -207.33 -94.12 -68.32
N ASP A 12 -207.99 -94.32 -67.18
CA ASP A 12 -208.99 -95.38 -66.94
C ASP A 12 -208.88 -96.62 -67.83
N LYS A 13 -208.63 -97.77 -67.20
CA LYS A 13 -209.67 -98.81 -67.04
C LYS A 13 -209.20 -99.98 -66.18
N ASN A 14 -209.92 -100.15 -65.08
CA ASN A 14 -210.22 -101.41 -64.41
C ASN A 14 -210.24 -102.62 -65.37
N LYS A 15 -209.38 -103.61 -65.12
CA LYS A 15 -209.77 -104.99 -64.81
C LYS A 15 -208.54 -105.82 -64.41
N PRO A 16 -208.75 -106.84 -63.55
CA PRO A 16 -207.77 -107.29 -62.56
C PRO A 16 -206.81 -108.31 -63.15
N ILE A 17 -205.52 -108.24 -62.78
CA ILE A 17 -204.57 -109.33 -63.00
C ILE A 17 -203.79 -109.55 -61.70
N ASP A 18 -204.14 -110.66 -61.10
CA ASP A 18 -203.37 -111.64 -60.32
C ASP A 18 -202.08 -111.19 -59.59
N TYR A 19 -202.03 -111.56 -58.30
CA TYR A 19 -201.11 -111.09 -57.24
C TYR A 19 -199.60 -111.30 -57.50
N ASN A 20 -199.21 -112.03 -58.55
CA ASN A 20 -197.81 -112.36 -58.83
C ASN A 20 -197.02 -111.22 -59.51
N ASP A 21 -197.66 -110.32 -60.27
CA ASP A 21 -196.95 -109.28 -61.03
C ASP A 21 -196.46 -108.10 -60.18
N LEU A 22 -197.09 -107.83 -59.03
CA LEU A 22 -196.72 -106.72 -58.16
C LEU A 22 -195.37 -106.96 -57.44
N LYS A 23 -194.93 -108.22 -57.31
CA LYS A 23 -193.70 -108.57 -56.60
C LYS A 23 -192.44 -108.29 -57.42
N GLN A 24 -192.50 -108.38 -58.76
CA GLN A 24 -191.33 -108.13 -59.62
C GLN A 24 -191.00 -106.64 -59.76
N LEU A 25 -191.99 -105.75 -59.83
CA LEU A 25 -191.73 -104.32 -60.05
C LEU A 25 -191.01 -103.64 -58.87
N LYS A 26 -191.29 -104.12 -57.64
CA LYS A 26 -190.72 -103.57 -56.41
C LYS A 26 -189.21 -103.82 -56.30
N SER A 27 -188.70 -104.87 -56.95
CA SER A 27 -187.27 -105.22 -56.91
C SER A 27 -186.42 -104.28 -57.78
N LYS A 28 -186.90 -103.89 -58.97
CA LYS A 28 -186.14 -103.00 -59.87
C LYS A 28 -186.02 -101.56 -59.38
N TYR A 29 -187.01 -101.06 -58.64
CA TYR A 29 -186.94 -99.72 -58.06
C TYR A 29 -185.82 -99.62 -57.02
N TYR A 30 -185.68 -100.64 -56.17
CA TYR A 30 -184.62 -100.71 -55.16
C TYR A 30 -183.21 -100.73 -55.76
N GLU A 31 -183.01 -101.41 -56.89
CA GLU A 31 -181.70 -101.44 -57.58
C GLU A 31 -181.29 -100.06 -58.13
N SER A 32 -182.22 -99.28 -58.70
CA SER A 32 -181.92 -97.95 -59.24
C SER A 32 -181.61 -96.92 -58.15
N GLU A 33 -182.25 -97.05 -56.99
CA GLU A 33 -182.03 -96.15 -55.85
C GLU A 33 -180.64 -96.39 -55.23
N LEU A 34 -180.21 -97.66 -55.17
CA LEU A 34 -178.85 -98.06 -54.78
C LEU A 34 -177.77 -97.50 -55.74
N GLU A 35 -178.00 -97.52 -57.05
CA GLU A 35 -177.06 -96.92 -58.02
C GLU A 35 -176.91 -95.41 -57.85
N LYS A 36 -178.01 -94.70 -57.57
CA LYS A 36 -178.01 -93.25 -57.33
C LYS A 36 -177.27 -92.89 -56.05
N GLU A 37 -177.45 -93.67 -54.99
CA GLU A 37 -176.65 -93.54 -53.76
C GLU A 37 -175.16 -93.81 -54.02
N GLY A 38 -174.84 -94.80 -54.86
CA GLY A 38 -173.46 -95.08 -55.28
C GLY A 38 -172.81 -93.91 -56.03
N LEU A 39 -173.52 -93.27 -56.95
CA LEU A 39 -173.03 -92.09 -57.68
C LEU A 39 -172.88 -90.85 -56.79
N ASN A 40 -173.81 -90.64 -55.85
CA ASN A 40 -173.70 -89.55 -54.87
C ASN A 40 -172.51 -89.76 -53.93
N SER A 41 -172.28 -91.00 -53.48
CA SER A 41 -171.09 -91.37 -52.71
C SER A 41 -169.80 -91.06 -53.48
N LEU A 42 -169.76 -91.40 -54.77
CA LEU A 42 -168.61 -91.11 -55.63
C LEU A 42 -168.40 -89.59 -55.83
N ALA A 43 -169.47 -88.82 -56.02
CA ALA A 43 -169.39 -87.37 -56.17
C ALA A 43 -168.87 -86.68 -54.90
N GLU A 44 -169.31 -87.13 -53.72
CA GLU A 44 -168.79 -86.63 -52.44
C GLU A 44 -167.34 -87.07 -52.22
N SER A 45 -166.96 -88.27 -52.64
CA SER A 45 -165.57 -88.74 -52.66
C SER A 45 -164.68 -87.87 -53.56
N LEU A 46 -165.17 -87.50 -54.75
CA LEU A 46 -164.45 -86.61 -55.66
C LEU A 46 -164.34 -85.18 -55.10
N LYS A 47 -165.39 -84.64 -54.47
CA LYS A 47 -165.34 -83.33 -53.82
C LYS A 47 -164.35 -83.31 -52.64
N THR A 48 -164.33 -84.36 -51.82
CA THR A 48 -163.32 -84.49 -50.76
C THR A 48 -161.93 -84.56 -51.35
N LYS A 49 -161.74 -85.32 -52.44
CA LYS A 49 -160.45 -85.41 -53.13
C LYS A 49 -159.98 -84.08 -53.72
N ILE A 50 -160.90 -83.29 -54.29
CA ILE A 50 -160.62 -81.93 -54.78
C ILE A 50 -160.21 -81.00 -53.63
N ARG A 51 -160.92 -81.03 -52.50
CA ARG A 51 -160.56 -80.22 -51.32
C ARG A 51 -159.17 -80.58 -50.78
N THR A 52 -158.83 -81.87 -50.71
CA THR A 52 -157.48 -82.30 -50.32
C THR A 52 -156.41 -81.86 -51.31
N LEU A 53 -156.68 -81.93 -52.62
CA LEU A 53 -155.73 -81.47 -53.65
C LEU A 53 -155.54 -79.94 -53.59
N GLN A 54 -156.59 -79.18 -53.35
CA GLN A 54 -156.51 -77.73 -53.16
C GLN A 54 -155.69 -77.35 -51.92
N GLN A 55 -155.88 -78.07 -50.80
CA GLN A 55 -155.03 -77.91 -49.61
C GLN A 55 -153.56 -78.25 -49.89
N GLN A 56 -153.30 -79.32 -50.65
CA GLN A 56 -151.94 -79.69 -51.07
C GLN A 56 -151.31 -78.62 -51.96
N ILE A 57 -152.04 -78.09 -52.95
CA ILE A 57 -151.55 -77.00 -53.83
C ILE A 57 -151.20 -75.76 -53.00
N PHE A 58 -152.07 -75.35 -52.07
CA PHE A 58 -151.80 -74.19 -51.21
C PHE A 58 -150.54 -74.41 -50.32
N SER A 59 -150.36 -75.62 -49.79
CA SER A 59 -149.14 -75.97 -49.04
C SER A 59 -147.88 -75.96 -49.91
N GLN A 60 -148.00 -76.37 -51.19
CA GLN A 60 -146.91 -76.31 -52.16
C GLN A 60 -146.59 -74.88 -52.57
N GLU A 61 -147.58 -74.01 -52.77
CA GLU A 61 -147.38 -72.58 -53.06
C GLU A 61 -146.65 -71.87 -51.92
N SER A 62 -147.04 -72.13 -50.66
CA SER A 62 -146.33 -71.62 -49.49
C SER A 62 -144.87 -72.12 -49.42
N SER A 63 -144.64 -73.40 -49.76
CA SER A 63 -143.30 -73.97 -49.82
C SER A 63 -142.45 -73.34 -50.93
N ILE A 64 -143.03 -73.08 -52.10
CA ILE A 64 -142.35 -72.41 -53.22
C ILE A 64 -141.97 -70.96 -52.86
N GLN A 65 -142.85 -70.25 -52.16
CA GLN A 65 -142.55 -68.90 -51.70
C GLN A 65 -141.38 -68.88 -50.71
N LEU A 66 -141.34 -69.82 -49.76
CA LEU A 66 -140.21 -69.99 -48.84
C LEU A 66 -138.91 -70.32 -49.59
N VAL A 67 -138.94 -71.20 -50.59
CA VAL A 67 -137.77 -71.53 -51.41
C VAL A 67 -137.24 -70.30 -52.14
N ARG A 68 -138.11 -69.48 -52.75
CA ARG A 68 -137.71 -68.23 -53.42
C ARG A 68 -137.08 -67.23 -52.45
N GLU A 69 -137.62 -67.13 -51.24
CA GLU A 69 -137.07 -66.26 -50.20
C GLU A 69 -135.68 -66.74 -49.75
N LEU A 70 -135.52 -68.05 -49.53
CA LEU A 70 -134.23 -68.67 -49.22
C LEU A 70 -133.21 -68.53 -50.35
N GLU A 71 -133.62 -68.62 -51.61
CA GLU A 71 -132.76 -68.39 -52.79
C GLU A 71 -132.28 -66.94 -52.85
N SER A 72 -133.17 -65.97 -52.61
CA SER A 72 -132.82 -64.55 -52.53
C SER A 72 -131.82 -64.26 -51.40
N GLN A 73 -132.06 -64.83 -50.21
CA GLN A 73 -131.13 -64.75 -49.09
C GLN A 73 -129.77 -65.40 -49.41
N LYS A 74 -129.77 -66.56 -50.08
CA LYS A 74 -128.54 -67.24 -50.51
C LYS A 74 -127.72 -66.38 -51.46
N VAL A 75 -128.34 -65.73 -52.46
CA VAL A 75 -127.63 -64.83 -53.38
C VAL A 75 -127.00 -63.66 -52.62
N THR A 76 -127.77 -63.03 -51.73
CA THR A 76 -127.27 -61.92 -50.90
C THR A 76 -126.08 -62.35 -50.03
N LEU A 77 -126.16 -63.54 -49.40
CA LEU A 77 -125.08 -64.08 -48.59
C LEU A 77 -123.83 -64.42 -49.42
N LEU A 78 -124.00 -64.91 -50.65
CA LEU A 78 -122.88 -65.17 -51.56
C LEU A 78 -122.19 -63.87 -52.01
N GLU A 79 -122.96 -62.84 -52.33
CA GLU A 79 -122.40 -61.51 -52.65
C GLU A 79 -121.65 -60.91 -51.44
N GLN A 80 -122.21 -61.03 -50.24
CA GLN A 80 -121.53 -60.62 -49.01
C GLN A 80 -120.24 -61.43 -48.79
N ALA A 81 -120.27 -62.75 -48.99
CA ALA A 81 -119.10 -63.61 -48.85
C ALA A 81 -117.98 -63.23 -49.83
N GLU A 82 -118.31 -62.94 -51.10
CA GLU A 82 -117.30 -62.53 -52.09
C GLU A 82 -116.75 -61.12 -51.76
N ASN A 83 -117.59 -60.21 -51.27
CA ASN A 83 -117.12 -58.90 -50.79
C ASN A 83 -116.18 -59.04 -49.57
N TYR A 84 -116.53 -59.89 -48.59
CA TYR A 84 -115.64 -60.18 -47.47
C TYR A 84 -114.31 -60.80 -47.93
N LYS A 85 -114.34 -61.74 -48.88
CA LYS A 85 -113.14 -62.35 -49.46
C LYS A 85 -112.24 -61.32 -50.15
N LYS A 86 -112.82 -60.38 -50.91
CA LYS A 86 -112.06 -59.28 -51.51
C LYS A 86 -111.40 -58.40 -50.44
N ARG A 87 -112.16 -58.02 -49.40
CA ARG A 87 -111.62 -57.23 -48.28
C ARG A 87 -110.50 -57.95 -47.52
N VAL A 88 -110.60 -59.26 -47.35
CA VAL A 88 -109.54 -60.09 -46.75
C VAL A 88 -108.29 -60.04 -47.61
N ASN A 89 -108.40 -60.26 -48.92
CA ASN A 89 -107.26 -60.20 -49.84
C ASN A 89 -106.58 -58.81 -49.84
N ASP A 90 -107.38 -57.73 -49.86
CA ASP A 90 -106.85 -56.36 -49.81
C ASP A 90 -106.14 -56.10 -48.47
N SER A 91 -106.69 -56.61 -47.36
CA SER A 91 -106.08 -56.51 -46.03
C SER A 91 -104.79 -57.33 -45.93
N ASP A 92 -104.74 -58.52 -46.53
CA ASP A 92 -103.55 -59.37 -46.57
C ASP A 92 -102.42 -58.72 -47.39
N LEU A 93 -102.76 -58.06 -48.50
CA LEU A 93 -101.80 -57.29 -49.29
C LEU A 93 -101.24 -56.12 -48.47
N GLN A 94 -102.10 -55.35 -47.80
CA GLN A 94 -101.67 -54.27 -46.90
C GLN A 94 -100.79 -54.79 -45.76
N LEU A 95 -101.18 -55.89 -45.13
CA LEU A 95 -100.38 -56.55 -44.09
C LEU A 95 -99.02 -56.99 -44.63
N SER A 96 -98.93 -57.49 -45.86
CA SER A 96 -97.65 -57.85 -46.46
C SER A 96 -96.76 -56.64 -46.71
N ILE A 97 -97.31 -55.50 -47.13
CA ILE A 97 -96.55 -54.25 -47.35
C ILE A 97 -96.04 -53.73 -46.01
N ILE A 98 -96.92 -53.59 -45.02
CA ILE A 98 -96.57 -53.12 -43.68
C ILE A 98 -95.51 -54.03 -43.03
N LYS A 99 -95.61 -55.35 -43.21
CA LYS A 99 -94.58 -56.29 -42.71
C LYS A 99 -93.21 -56.03 -43.34
N LYS A 100 -93.13 -55.75 -44.64
CA LYS A 100 -91.87 -55.45 -45.34
C LYS A 100 -91.27 -54.12 -44.88
N GLU A 101 -92.10 -53.09 -44.72
CA GLU A 101 -91.67 -51.79 -44.18
C GLU A 101 -91.17 -51.93 -42.74
N LEU A 102 -91.88 -52.69 -41.90
CA LEU A 102 -91.45 -52.98 -40.54
C LEU A 102 -90.12 -53.74 -40.49
N THR A 103 -89.86 -54.66 -41.41
CA THR A 103 -88.54 -55.33 -41.47
C THR A 103 -87.43 -54.36 -41.87
N SER A 104 -87.65 -53.50 -42.87
CA SER A 104 -86.67 -52.49 -43.29
C SER A 104 -86.35 -51.51 -42.16
N LEU A 105 -87.38 -50.98 -41.49
CA LEU A 105 -87.21 -50.06 -40.36
C LEU A 105 -86.51 -50.73 -39.16
N ARG A 106 -86.73 -52.03 -38.94
CA ARG A 106 -86.01 -52.78 -37.90
C ARG A 106 -84.52 -52.91 -38.22
N GLU A 107 -84.18 -53.18 -39.47
CA GLU A 107 -82.78 -53.26 -39.92
C GLU A 107 -82.08 -51.91 -39.78
N GLU A 108 -82.72 -50.82 -40.22
CA GLU A 108 -82.21 -49.46 -40.03
C GLU A 108 -82.01 -49.11 -38.55
N ASN A 109 -82.99 -49.43 -37.70
CA ASN A 109 -82.89 -49.16 -36.27
C ASN A 109 -81.77 -49.97 -35.59
N ASN A 110 -81.53 -51.20 -36.05
CA ASN A 110 -80.40 -52.01 -35.58
C ASN A 110 -79.06 -51.39 -35.99
N ASP A 111 -78.94 -50.89 -37.22
CA ASP A 111 -77.75 -50.19 -37.70
C ASP A 111 -77.49 -48.88 -36.93
N PHE A 112 -78.54 -48.09 -36.66
CA PHE A 112 -78.43 -46.90 -35.82
C PHE A 112 -78.01 -47.25 -34.40
N THR A 113 -78.57 -48.32 -33.82
CA THR A 113 -78.19 -48.80 -32.48
C THR A 113 -76.72 -49.19 -32.43
N ARG A 114 -76.23 -49.90 -33.46
CA ARG A 114 -74.81 -50.27 -33.56
C ARG A 114 -73.91 -49.04 -33.65
N LYS A 115 -74.22 -48.09 -34.54
CA LYS A 115 -73.46 -46.83 -34.67
C LYS A 115 -73.48 -46.01 -33.38
N TYR A 116 -74.62 -45.95 -32.70
CA TYR A 116 -74.73 -45.28 -31.40
C TYR A 116 -73.81 -45.91 -30.36
N ASN A 117 -73.78 -47.24 -30.27
CA ASN A 117 -72.91 -47.96 -29.34
C ASN A 117 -71.42 -47.76 -29.67
N GLU A 118 -71.04 -47.79 -30.95
CA GLU A 118 -69.67 -47.49 -31.41
C GLU A 118 -69.24 -46.06 -31.01
N LEU A 119 -70.12 -45.07 -31.22
CA LEU A 119 -69.87 -43.67 -30.80
C LEU A 119 -69.80 -43.51 -29.28
N GLN A 120 -70.60 -44.24 -28.51
CA GLN A 120 -70.51 -44.24 -27.04
C GLN A 120 -69.15 -44.80 -26.58
N GLN A 121 -68.69 -45.90 -27.19
CA GLN A 121 -67.39 -46.49 -26.88
C GLN A 121 -66.24 -45.52 -27.22
N GLN A 122 -66.29 -44.87 -28.38
CA GLN A 122 -65.29 -43.86 -28.77
C GLN A 122 -65.28 -42.67 -27.80
N ASN A 123 -66.45 -42.20 -27.35
CA ASN A 123 -66.54 -41.12 -26.36
C ASN A 123 -65.89 -41.51 -25.02
N VAL A 124 -66.04 -42.76 -24.58
CA VAL A 124 -65.38 -43.25 -23.37
C VAL A 124 -63.86 -43.25 -23.56
N GLN A 125 -63.36 -43.72 -24.70
CA GLN A 125 -61.92 -43.70 -25.02
C GLN A 125 -61.35 -42.29 -25.06
N ILE A 126 -62.05 -41.34 -25.70
CA ILE A 126 -61.65 -39.93 -25.75
C ILE A 126 -61.58 -39.34 -24.33
N ARG A 127 -62.55 -39.63 -23.46
CA ARG A 127 -62.51 -39.18 -22.06
C ARG A 127 -61.31 -39.74 -21.30
N GLN A 128 -60.99 -41.02 -21.50
CA GLN A 128 -59.81 -41.64 -20.88
C GLN A 128 -58.51 -41.00 -21.37
N LEU A 129 -58.37 -40.77 -22.67
CA LEU A 129 -57.20 -40.10 -23.25
C LEU A 129 -57.06 -38.65 -22.74
N ASN A 130 -58.16 -37.90 -22.65
CA ASN A 130 -58.14 -36.54 -22.12
C ASN A 130 -57.69 -36.51 -20.65
N ASN A 131 -58.14 -37.48 -19.84
CA ASN A 131 -57.69 -37.57 -18.45
C ASN A 131 -56.19 -37.88 -18.34
N LEU A 132 -55.67 -38.77 -19.18
CA LEU A 132 -54.22 -39.06 -19.24
C LEU A 132 -53.43 -37.83 -19.68
N LEU A 133 -53.90 -37.12 -20.71
CA LEU A 133 -53.25 -35.90 -21.20
C LEU A 133 -53.21 -34.80 -20.13
N GLU A 134 -54.28 -34.65 -19.35
CA GLU A 134 -54.32 -33.66 -18.26
C GLU A 134 -53.36 -34.03 -17.12
N LEU A 135 -53.20 -35.32 -16.81
CA LEU A 135 -52.19 -35.81 -15.85
C LEU A 135 -50.76 -35.52 -16.35
N ASP A 136 -50.47 -35.81 -17.61
CA ASP A 136 -49.15 -35.54 -18.22
C ASP A 136 -48.84 -34.05 -18.22
N LYS A 137 -49.82 -33.21 -18.55
CA LYS A 137 -49.71 -31.75 -18.48
C LYS A 137 -49.43 -31.26 -17.04
N GLN A 138 -50.11 -31.82 -16.04
CA GLN A 138 -49.84 -31.48 -14.64
C GLN A 138 -48.41 -31.86 -14.21
N HIS A 139 -47.95 -33.03 -14.63
CA HIS A 139 -46.60 -33.50 -14.34
C HIS A 139 -45.52 -32.65 -15.03
N LEU A 140 -45.71 -32.30 -16.30
CA LEU A 140 -44.81 -31.39 -17.03
C LEU A 140 -44.77 -30.01 -16.40
N ASN A 141 -45.93 -29.45 -16.01
CA ASN A 141 -45.99 -28.16 -15.33
C ASN A 141 -45.29 -28.19 -13.96
N LYS A 142 -45.33 -29.33 -13.25
CA LYS A 142 -44.58 -29.50 -12.00
C LYS A 142 -43.07 -29.46 -12.26
N LYS A 143 -42.58 -30.24 -13.24
CA LYS A 143 -41.17 -30.24 -13.63
C LYS A 143 -40.69 -28.87 -14.10
N LEU A 144 -41.52 -28.14 -14.83
CA LEU A 144 -41.20 -26.78 -15.27
C LEU A 144 -41.00 -25.85 -14.08
N ARG A 145 -41.89 -25.89 -13.08
CA ARG A 145 -41.74 -25.10 -11.85
C ARG A 145 -40.47 -25.47 -11.07
N GLU A 146 -40.20 -26.76 -10.92
CA GLU A 146 -38.96 -27.24 -10.26
C GLU A 146 -37.70 -26.69 -10.96
N SER A 147 -37.68 -26.70 -12.30
CA SER A 147 -36.58 -26.15 -13.09
C SER A 147 -36.49 -24.61 -13.01
N GLU A 148 -37.62 -23.91 -12.94
CA GLU A 148 -37.67 -22.45 -12.73
C GLU A 148 -37.14 -22.08 -11.33
N ASP A 149 -37.49 -22.85 -10.30
CA ASP A 149 -36.98 -22.66 -8.94
C ASP A 149 -35.47 -22.90 -8.88
N GLU A 150 -34.96 -23.98 -9.50
CA GLU A 150 -33.52 -24.23 -9.63
C GLU A 150 -32.80 -23.09 -10.34
N LYS A 151 -33.38 -22.56 -11.43
CA LYS A 151 -32.83 -21.41 -12.15
C LYS A 151 -32.73 -20.17 -11.25
N ILE A 152 -33.74 -19.90 -10.42
CA ILE A 152 -33.71 -18.76 -9.48
C ILE A 152 -32.58 -18.92 -8.46
N VAL A 153 -32.40 -20.14 -7.92
CA VAL A 153 -31.29 -20.44 -6.99
C VAL A 153 -29.94 -20.19 -7.66
N LEU A 154 -29.73 -20.75 -8.85
CA LEU A 154 -28.48 -20.56 -9.60
C LEU A 154 -28.22 -19.08 -9.96
N GLN A 155 -29.26 -18.31 -10.29
CA GLN A 155 -29.12 -16.87 -10.52
C GLN A 155 -28.70 -16.10 -9.27
N LYS A 156 -29.18 -16.51 -8.09
CA LYS A 156 -28.77 -15.91 -6.81
C LYS A 156 -27.32 -16.24 -6.49
N GLU A 157 -26.91 -17.50 -6.67
CA GLU A 157 -25.52 -17.93 -6.49
C GLU A 157 -24.57 -17.20 -7.44
N LEU A 158 -24.96 -17.04 -8.71
CA LEU A 158 -24.21 -16.25 -9.68
C LEU A 158 -24.08 -14.79 -9.25
N GLY A 159 -25.15 -14.18 -8.70
CA GLY A 159 -25.10 -12.85 -8.13
C GLY A 159 -24.07 -12.72 -7.00
N GLN A 160 -24.07 -13.67 -6.07
CA GLN A 160 -23.10 -13.72 -4.97
C GLN A 160 -21.66 -13.88 -5.47
N CYS A 161 -21.42 -14.74 -6.46
CA CYS A 161 -20.09 -14.88 -7.07
C CYS A 161 -19.63 -13.59 -7.76
N ASN A 162 -20.54 -12.87 -8.43
CA ASN A 162 -20.20 -11.59 -9.06
C ASN A 162 -19.85 -10.52 -8.02
N GLU A 163 -20.60 -10.43 -6.92
CA GLU A 163 -20.27 -9.53 -5.81
C GLU A 163 -18.89 -9.84 -5.21
N GLN A 164 -18.58 -11.12 -5.01
CA GLN A 164 -17.26 -11.54 -4.57
C GLN A 164 -16.16 -11.20 -5.58
N SER A 165 -16.42 -11.39 -6.88
CA SER A 165 -15.47 -11.03 -7.94
C SER A 165 -15.17 -9.54 -7.93
N ASN A 166 -16.19 -8.69 -7.84
CA ASN A 166 -16.01 -7.23 -7.76
C ASN A 166 -15.19 -6.82 -6.53
N LEU A 167 -15.46 -7.41 -5.36
CA LEU A 167 -14.67 -7.14 -4.15
C LEU A 167 -13.21 -7.56 -4.32
N ILE A 168 -12.94 -8.68 -4.98
CA ILE A 168 -11.57 -9.11 -5.29
C ILE A 168 -10.89 -8.12 -6.26
N GLU A 169 -11.61 -7.63 -7.27
CA GLU A 169 -11.09 -6.64 -8.22
C GLU A 169 -10.73 -5.31 -7.51
N ASP A 170 -11.59 -4.84 -6.60
CA ASP A 170 -11.33 -3.64 -5.78
C ASP A 170 -10.09 -3.83 -4.90
N ASN A 171 -9.97 -4.98 -4.22
CA ASN A 171 -8.78 -5.33 -3.42
C ASN A 171 -7.51 -5.38 -4.28
N ILE A 172 -7.58 -5.95 -5.49
CA ILE A 172 -6.46 -5.97 -6.43
C ILE A 172 -6.06 -4.53 -6.80
N HIS A 173 -7.03 -3.64 -7.03
CA HIS A 173 -6.76 -2.24 -7.34
C HIS A 173 -6.09 -1.52 -6.16
N GLU A 174 -6.55 -1.75 -4.93
CA GLU A 174 -5.94 -1.17 -3.72
C GLU A 174 -4.50 -1.66 -3.50
N ILE A 175 -4.26 -2.96 -3.69
CA ILE A 175 -2.92 -3.55 -3.59
C ILE A 175 -1.99 -2.95 -4.66
N LYS A 176 -2.46 -2.81 -5.90
CA LYS A 176 -1.68 -2.17 -6.98
C LYS A 176 -1.29 -0.73 -6.63
N SER A 177 -2.25 0.08 -6.15
CA SER A 177 -1.95 1.45 -5.73
C SER A 177 -0.94 1.51 -4.58
N SER A 178 -1.03 0.59 -3.63
CA SER A 178 -0.07 0.48 -2.53
C SER A 178 1.32 0.07 -3.01
N PHE A 179 1.39 -0.85 -3.98
CA PHE A 179 2.64 -1.27 -4.59
C PHE A 179 3.31 -0.13 -5.38
N GLU A 180 2.54 0.66 -6.13
CA GLU A 180 3.06 1.84 -6.85
C GLU A 180 3.66 2.88 -5.89
N LYS A 181 3.03 3.12 -4.74
CA LYS A 181 3.58 4.00 -3.69
C LYS A 181 4.89 3.44 -3.15
N LEU A 182 4.93 2.14 -2.85
CA LEU A 182 6.12 1.49 -2.33
C LEU A 182 7.29 1.50 -3.35
N ASP A 183 6.99 1.31 -4.64
CA ASP A 183 8.00 1.43 -5.71
C ASP A 183 8.56 2.85 -5.81
N ALA A 184 7.71 3.87 -5.69
CA ALA A 184 8.15 5.27 -5.65
C ALA A 184 9.06 5.55 -4.44
N ASP A 185 8.67 5.10 -3.24
CA ASP A 185 9.48 5.25 -2.02
C ASP A 185 10.82 4.51 -2.15
N TYR A 186 10.82 3.30 -2.71
CA TYR A 186 12.03 2.53 -2.95
C TYR A 186 13.00 3.27 -3.88
N ARG A 187 12.50 3.87 -4.97
CA ARG A 187 13.33 4.68 -5.88
C ARG A 187 13.93 5.90 -5.18
N VAL A 188 13.17 6.59 -4.33
CA VAL A 188 13.68 7.74 -3.56
C VAL A 188 14.81 7.31 -2.62
N LEU A 189 14.62 6.19 -1.91
CA LEU A 189 15.66 5.63 -1.05
C LEU A 189 16.90 5.21 -1.85
N GLN A 190 16.73 4.64 -3.03
CA GLN A 190 17.83 4.26 -3.91
C GLN A 190 18.66 5.47 -4.37
N CYS A 191 18.00 6.58 -4.76
CA CYS A 191 18.69 7.83 -5.07
C CYS A 191 19.47 8.35 -3.85
N LYS A 192 18.86 8.33 -2.66
CA LYS A 192 19.52 8.80 -1.44
C LYS A 192 20.71 7.95 -1.02
N ASN A 193 20.65 6.63 -1.23
CA ASN A 193 21.80 5.76 -1.03
C ASN A 193 22.94 6.12 -1.99
N SER A 194 22.62 6.38 -3.26
CA SER A 194 23.63 6.78 -4.26
C SER A 194 24.30 8.12 -3.89
N GLU A 195 23.52 9.09 -3.37
CA GLU A 195 24.06 10.36 -2.86
C GLU A 195 25.01 10.16 -1.67
N LEU A 196 24.62 9.32 -0.71
CA LEU A 196 25.46 9.00 0.45
C LEU A 196 26.73 8.24 0.07
N GLU A 197 26.66 7.34 -0.92
CA GLU A 197 27.84 6.64 -1.46
C GLU A 197 28.86 7.64 -2.04
N LEU A 198 28.40 8.63 -2.82
CA LEU A 198 29.25 9.70 -3.33
C LEU A 198 29.84 10.58 -2.21
N GLU A 199 29.05 10.87 -1.17
CA GLU A 199 29.53 11.63 -0.01
C GLU A 199 30.63 10.87 0.75
N ILE A 200 30.45 9.55 0.93
CA ILE A 200 31.47 8.68 1.53
C ILE A 200 32.76 8.72 0.70
N GLU A 201 32.69 8.59 -0.62
CA GLU A 201 33.87 8.64 -1.50
C GLU A 201 34.60 9.99 -1.39
N ASN A 202 33.86 11.10 -1.36
CA ASN A 202 34.42 12.44 -1.17
C ASN A 202 35.12 12.58 0.18
N LEU A 203 34.49 12.15 1.27
CA LEU A 203 35.08 12.18 2.60
C LEU A 203 36.32 11.29 2.70
N GLN A 204 36.32 10.12 2.05
CA GLN A 204 37.50 9.26 1.99
C GLN A 204 38.67 9.93 1.27
N CYS A 205 38.41 10.62 0.14
CA CYS A 205 39.42 11.40 -0.55
C CYS A 205 39.98 12.52 0.33
N GLU A 206 39.12 13.22 1.05
CA GLU A 206 39.53 14.30 1.95
C GLU A 206 40.37 13.78 3.13
N VAL A 207 39.97 12.67 3.75
CA VAL A 207 40.75 12.01 4.79
C VAL A 207 42.13 11.60 4.27
N LYS A 208 42.21 11.05 3.06
CA LYS A 208 43.49 10.70 2.44
C LYS A 208 44.39 11.92 2.28
N ARG A 209 43.84 13.02 1.73
CA ARG A 209 44.56 14.29 1.54
C ARG A 209 45.06 14.88 2.87
N LEU A 210 44.21 14.86 3.90
CA LEU A 210 44.58 15.36 5.23
C LEU A 210 45.68 14.51 5.88
N ARG A 211 45.63 13.18 5.71
CA ARG A 211 46.70 12.28 6.17
C ARG A 211 48.03 12.60 5.49
N GLU A 212 48.03 12.78 4.18
CA GLU A 212 49.24 13.17 3.43
C GLU A 212 49.80 14.51 3.92
N LYS A 213 48.93 15.51 4.14
CA LYS A 213 49.34 16.80 4.70
C LYS A 213 49.93 16.66 6.11
N CYS A 214 49.36 15.80 6.94
CA CYS A 214 49.86 15.54 8.29
C CYS A 214 51.25 14.91 8.26
N VAL A 215 51.48 13.94 7.36
CA VAL A 215 52.81 13.32 7.15
C VAL A 215 53.85 14.37 6.74
N LEU A 216 53.51 15.28 5.82
CA LEU A 216 54.41 16.37 5.43
C LEU A 216 54.76 17.28 6.60
N GLN A 217 53.77 17.67 7.41
CA GLN A 217 54.01 18.49 8.61
C GLN A 217 54.89 17.78 9.63
N TYR A 218 54.70 16.47 9.84
CA TYR A 218 55.57 15.69 10.71
C TYR A 218 57.02 15.67 10.21
N HIS A 219 57.24 15.55 8.90
CA HIS A 219 58.58 15.64 8.31
C HIS A 219 59.21 17.02 8.51
N GLU A 220 58.46 18.10 8.28
CA GLU A 220 58.95 19.47 8.52
C GLU A 220 59.36 19.69 9.98
N ILE A 221 58.56 19.19 10.92
CA ILE A 221 58.87 19.26 12.36
C ILE A 221 60.13 18.44 12.69
N ASP A 222 60.27 17.23 12.14
CA ASP A 222 61.45 16.40 12.36
C ASP A 222 62.73 17.06 11.82
N GLU A 223 62.69 17.67 10.64
CA GLU A 223 63.81 18.43 10.10
C GLU A 223 64.16 19.65 10.96
N SER A 224 63.15 20.41 11.39
CA SER A 224 63.34 21.54 12.31
C SER A 224 63.97 21.09 13.63
N ASN A 225 63.53 19.95 14.18
CA ASN A 225 64.09 19.39 15.40
C ASN A 225 65.55 18.94 15.23
N LYS A 226 65.90 18.32 14.10
CA LYS A 226 67.31 17.98 13.77
C LYS A 226 68.18 19.23 13.70
N LEU A 227 67.70 20.28 13.04
CA LEU A 227 68.42 21.55 12.92
C LEU A 227 68.62 22.21 14.30
N ASN A 228 67.57 22.25 15.13
CA ASN A 228 67.66 22.74 16.50
C ASN A 228 68.63 21.93 17.35
N GLY A 229 68.67 20.61 17.18
CA GLY A 229 69.64 19.73 17.83
C GLY A 229 71.08 20.09 17.46
N LYS A 230 71.34 20.34 16.17
CA LYS A 230 72.67 20.77 15.68
C LYS A 230 73.07 22.14 16.24
N LEU A 231 72.17 23.11 16.16
CA LEU A 231 72.39 24.46 16.69
C LEU A 231 72.68 24.45 18.19
N LYS A 232 71.99 23.59 18.95
CA LYS A 232 72.26 23.41 20.38
C LYS A 232 73.69 22.90 20.63
N GLY A 233 74.16 21.93 19.85
CA GLY A 233 75.55 21.46 19.90
C GLY A 233 76.56 22.57 19.60
N ASP A 234 76.33 23.34 18.54
CA ASP A 234 77.19 24.46 18.15
C ASP A 234 77.28 25.53 19.28
N ILE A 235 76.16 25.82 19.96
CA ILE A 235 76.13 26.75 21.11
C ILE A 235 76.95 26.21 22.28
N GLU A 236 76.85 24.92 22.60
CA GLU A 236 77.61 24.30 23.69
C GLU A 236 79.13 24.36 23.42
N ASP A 237 79.54 24.16 22.16
CA ASP A 237 80.96 24.25 21.76
C ASP A 237 81.49 25.68 21.85
N LEU A 238 80.72 26.67 21.41
CA LEU A 238 81.08 28.09 21.56
C LEU A 238 81.24 28.49 23.03
N GLN A 239 80.38 27.99 23.92
CA GLN A 239 80.49 28.24 25.35
C GLN A 239 81.81 27.68 25.92
N ARG A 240 82.23 26.48 25.51
CA ARG A 240 83.53 25.91 25.93
C ARG A 240 84.70 26.78 25.48
N LEU A 241 84.67 27.26 24.24
CA LEU A 241 85.72 28.13 23.69
C LEU A 241 85.83 29.45 24.45
N PHE A 242 84.70 30.03 24.85
CA PHE A 242 84.67 31.28 25.62
C PHE A 242 85.30 31.10 27.01
N ILE A 243 85.01 30.00 27.70
CA ILE A 243 85.60 29.67 29.00
C ILE A 243 87.12 29.52 28.91
N GLU A 244 87.62 28.88 27.85
CA GLU A 244 89.06 28.68 27.65
C GLU A 244 89.78 30.01 27.35
N GLN A 245 89.16 30.90 26.56
CA GLN A 245 89.69 32.24 26.30
C GLN A 245 89.85 33.05 27.60
N ASP A 246 88.85 33.01 28.49
CA ASP A 246 88.89 33.68 29.79
C ASP A 246 89.96 33.13 30.74
N ARG A 247 90.34 31.84 30.59
CA ARG A 247 91.46 31.24 31.33
C ARG A 247 92.80 31.83 30.88
N VAL A 248 93.04 31.84 29.58
CA VAL A 248 94.31 32.32 28.97
C VAL A 248 94.55 33.80 29.26
N LEU A 249 93.51 34.64 29.24
CA LEU A 249 93.63 36.07 29.53
C LEU A 249 94.02 36.37 30.99
N ARG A 250 93.62 35.52 31.93
CA ARG A 250 93.95 35.68 33.36
C ARG A 250 95.41 35.37 33.66
N GLU A 251 95.98 34.36 33.00
CA GLU A 251 97.36 33.91 33.22
C GLU A 251 98.39 34.97 32.75
N LYS A 252 98.14 35.68 31.64
CA LYS A 252 99.05 36.72 31.14
C LYS A 252 99.16 37.95 32.04
N ASN A 253 98.06 38.39 32.65
CA ASN A 253 98.04 39.63 33.45
C ASN A 253 98.83 39.54 34.78
N GLN A 254 99.09 38.34 35.29
CA GLN A 254 99.84 38.16 36.54
C GLN A 254 101.37 38.31 36.36
N GLN A 255 101.90 38.17 35.14
CA GLN A 255 103.34 38.15 34.89
C GLN A 255 103.99 39.54 34.70
N GLU A 256 103.23 40.60 34.43
CA GLU A 256 103.80 41.92 34.06
C GLU A 256 103.95 42.94 35.21
N ASN A 257 103.28 42.77 36.36
CA ASN A 257 103.31 43.75 37.45
C ASN A 257 104.18 43.26 38.63
N GLY A 258 105.45 43.68 38.66
CA GLY A 258 106.44 43.27 39.67
C GLY A 258 106.13 43.65 41.13
N ILE A 259 106.93 43.10 42.05
CA ILE A 259 106.84 43.35 43.51
C ILE A 259 107.48 44.71 43.83
N HIS A 260 106.78 45.56 44.58
CA HIS A 260 107.32 46.84 45.04
C HIS A 260 107.97 46.70 46.43
N PRO A 261 109.08 47.41 46.72
CA PRO A 261 109.74 47.41 48.03
C PRO A 261 108.98 48.28 49.04
N ALA A 262 107.69 48.03 49.22
CA ALA A 262 106.83 48.72 50.18
C ALA A 262 105.73 47.80 50.69
N TYR A 263 105.32 48.05 51.93
CA TYR A 263 104.19 47.38 52.57
C TYR A 263 102.95 48.26 52.45
N CYS A 264 101.79 47.63 52.21
CA CYS A 264 100.52 48.31 52.27
C CYS A 264 100.20 48.68 53.72
N ASN A 265 100.01 49.96 54.05
CA ASN A 265 99.69 50.41 55.41
C ASN A 265 98.32 49.93 55.92
N VAL A 266 97.46 49.38 55.06
CA VAL A 266 96.13 48.90 55.43
C VAL A 266 96.14 47.40 55.71
N CYS A 267 96.76 46.60 54.83
CA CYS A 267 96.76 45.14 54.96
C CYS A 267 98.10 44.54 55.42
N ASN A 268 99.13 45.37 55.64
CA ASN A 268 100.48 45.01 56.07
C ASN A 268 101.17 43.93 55.22
N LYS A 269 100.77 43.78 53.95
CA LYS A 269 101.40 42.88 52.98
C LYS A 269 102.32 43.65 52.02
N TYR A 270 103.33 42.97 51.49
CA TYR A 270 104.10 43.48 50.36
C TYR A 270 103.18 43.82 49.19
N ILE A 271 103.42 44.98 48.58
CA ILE A 271 102.59 45.43 47.45
C ILE A 271 103.05 44.71 46.17
N VAL A 272 102.20 43.81 45.68
CA VAL A 272 102.32 43.15 44.38
C VAL A 272 101.29 43.76 43.44
N GLY A 273 101.67 44.08 42.20
CA GLY A 273 100.77 44.77 41.27
C GLY A 273 100.99 46.29 41.25
N VAL A 274 99.90 47.06 41.23
CA VAL A 274 99.98 48.53 41.28
C VAL A 274 100.10 49.01 42.73
N ARG A 275 101.10 49.85 42.99
CA ARG A 275 101.33 50.56 44.26
C ARG A 275 100.73 51.95 44.19
N TYR A 276 100.03 52.36 45.24
CA TYR A 276 99.50 53.72 45.40
C TYR A 276 100.19 54.41 46.57
N LYS A 277 101.09 55.35 46.28
CA LYS A 277 101.78 56.16 47.31
C LYS A 277 100.99 57.44 47.58
N CYS A 278 100.78 57.83 48.83
CA CYS A 278 100.22 59.14 49.14
C CYS A 278 101.22 60.24 48.77
N GLY A 279 100.77 61.26 48.04
CA GLY A 279 101.63 62.38 47.64
C GLY A 279 102.02 63.30 48.80
N HIS A 280 101.20 63.38 49.86
CA HIS A 280 101.36 64.36 50.95
C HIS A 280 101.78 63.74 52.29
N CYS A 281 101.84 62.41 52.40
CA CYS A 281 102.33 61.73 53.59
C CYS A 281 103.71 61.15 53.33
N ASP A 282 104.54 61.11 54.37
CA ASP A 282 105.89 60.58 54.27
C ASP A 282 105.89 59.08 53.91
N ASP A 283 105.23 58.23 54.70
CA ASP A 283 105.31 56.76 54.58
C ASP A 283 103.91 56.10 54.52
N TYR A 284 103.10 56.52 53.54
CA TYR A 284 101.79 55.94 53.28
C TYR A 284 101.66 55.38 51.86
N ASP A 285 101.50 54.07 51.77
CA ASP A 285 101.41 53.26 50.58
C ASP A 285 100.30 52.21 50.70
N ILE A 286 99.51 52.02 49.65
CA ILE A 286 98.45 51.01 49.62
C ILE A 286 98.48 50.19 48.32
N CYS A 287 98.07 48.92 48.41
CA CYS A 287 97.93 48.06 47.24
C CYS A 287 96.59 48.28 46.52
N SER A 288 96.44 47.73 45.32
CA SER A 288 95.21 47.86 44.52
C SER A 288 93.94 47.36 45.23
N ASN A 289 94.06 46.32 46.06
CA ASN A 289 92.92 45.80 46.81
C ASN A 289 92.51 46.70 47.98
N CYS A 290 93.45 47.51 48.49
CA CYS A 290 93.20 48.46 49.56
C CYS A 290 92.97 49.89 49.02
N GLU A 291 92.93 50.07 47.70
CA GLU A 291 92.83 51.40 47.08
C GLU A 291 91.58 52.20 47.56
N THR A 292 90.50 51.50 47.90
CA THR A 292 89.26 52.10 48.38
C THR A 292 89.30 52.46 49.87
N SER A 293 90.41 52.21 50.57
CA SER A 293 90.56 52.57 51.99
C SER A 293 90.43 54.07 52.21
N ASN A 294 89.75 54.45 53.28
CA ASN A 294 89.41 55.84 53.60
C ASN A 294 90.57 56.54 54.33
N HIS A 295 91.71 56.70 53.63
CA HIS A 295 92.75 57.67 54.02
C HIS A 295 92.20 59.11 53.94
N ASP A 296 92.98 60.10 54.38
CA ASP A 296 92.62 61.51 54.23
C ASP A 296 92.13 61.81 52.81
N ARG A 297 90.89 62.30 52.72
CA ARG A 297 90.20 62.54 51.45
C ARG A 297 90.76 63.72 50.67
N ASN A 298 91.60 64.54 51.31
CA ASN A 298 92.28 65.68 50.70
C ASN A 298 93.61 65.24 50.08
N HIS A 299 94.04 64.00 50.34
CA HIS A 299 95.31 63.50 49.82
C HIS A 299 95.15 62.83 48.46
N VAL A 300 96.06 63.16 47.53
CA VAL A 300 96.13 62.51 46.22
C VAL A 300 97.07 61.31 46.26
N LEU A 301 96.79 60.31 45.44
CA LEU A 301 97.58 59.09 45.37
C LEU A 301 98.40 59.08 44.08
N ILE A 302 99.69 58.82 44.17
CA ILE A 302 100.57 58.58 43.06
C ILE A 302 100.45 57.08 42.69
N LYS A 303 99.98 56.80 41.47
CA LYS A 303 99.82 55.44 40.92
C LYS A 303 101.13 54.99 40.29
N ILE A 304 101.76 54.01 40.92
CA ILE A 304 103.06 53.45 40.57
C ILE A 304 102.85 52.02 40.08
N LYS A 305 102.83 51.83 38.76
CA LYS A 305 102.59 50.51 38.14
C LYS A 305 103.84 49.61 38.18
N ARG A 306 105.04 50.20 38.11
CA ARG A 306 106.33 49.50 38.16
C ARG A 306 107.21 50.12 39.26
N PRO A 307 108.13 49.37 39.88
CA PRO A 307 108.99 49.90 40.94
C PRO A 307 109.83 51.10 40.46
N ILE A 308 110.23 51.99 41.36
CA ILE A 308 111.02 53.20 41.07
C ILE A 308 112.46 53.00 41.57
N ASN A 309 113.46 53.39 40.76
CA ASN A 309 114.89 53.27 41.09
C ASN A 309 115.37 54.49 41.90
N ASN A 310 115.11 54.51 43.21
CA ASN A 310 115.87 55.27 44.24
C ASN A 310 115.10 55.25 45.56
N ASP A 311 115.67 54.64 46.60
CA ASP A 311 115.02 54.45 47.90
C ASP A 311 114.87 55.75 48.73
N ARG A 312 115.46 56.86 48.26
CA ARG A 312 115.45 58.15 48.97
C ARG A 312 114.06 58.78 49.07
N PHE A 313 113.16 58.49 48.12
CA PHE A 313 111.82 59.12 48.04
C PHE A 313 110.70 58.25 48.61
N VAL A 314 111.03 57.08 49.15
CA VAL A 314 110.02 56.12 49.65
C VAL A 314 109.29 56.66 50.88
N LYS A 315 109.99 57.41 51.75
CA LYS A 315 109.47 57.94 53.01
C LYS A 315 109.39 59.47 53.03
N THR A 316 108.99 60.08 51.92
CA THR A 316 108.91 61.54 51.81
C THR A 316 107.61 61.94 51.14
N ALA A 317 106.95 62.96 51.69
CA ALA A 317 105.88 63.67 51.00
C ALA A 317 106.45 64.37 49.74
N LEU A 318 105.93 64.02 48.57
CA LEU A 318 106.44 64.49 47.28
C LEU A 318 105.68 65.69 46.73
N LEU A 319 104.50 65.97 47.27
CA LEU A 319 103.60 67.01 46.79
C LEU A 319 103.30 68.01 47.91
N PRO A 320 103.17 69.31 47.59
CA PRO A 320 102.69 70.31 48.54
C PRO A 320 101.20 70.10 48.86
N GLU A 321 100.71 70.73 49.92
CA GLU A 321 99.29 70.69 50.25
C GLU A 321 98.47 71.42 49.17
N PHE A 322 97.52 70.71 48.56
CA PHE A 322 96.66 71.27 47.52
C PHE A 322 95.41 71.90 48.12
N GLN A 323 95.05 73.09 47.61
CA GLN A 323 93.76 73.70 47.90
C GLN A 323 92.65 72.98 47.11
N LEU A 324 91.68 72.45 47.83
CA LEU A 324 90.49 71.84 47.25
C LEU A 324 89.53 72.91 46.74
N ILE A 325 88.94 72.64 45.59
CA ILE A 325 87.88 73.48 45.02
C ILE A 325 86.56 72.79 45.39
N GLU A 326 85.84 73.31 46.39
CA GLU A 326 84.55 72.74 46.83
C GLU A 326 83.48 72.89 45.74
N GLN A 327 83.04 71.75 45.17
CA GLN A 327 81.92 71.65 44.23
C GLN A 327 81.09 70.39 44.54
N ASN A 328 79.78 70.45 44.27
CA ASN A 328 78.80 69.39 44.49
C ASN A 328 79.33 67.99 44.14
N GLU A 329 79.20 67.03 45.06
CA GLU A 329 79.71 65.64 44.91
C GLU A 329 79.10 64.86 43.74
N GLN A 330 78.07 65.38 43.08
CA GLN A 330 77.30 64.72 42.02
C GLN A 330 77.84 64.95 40.60
N ASP A 331 78.73 65.93 40.35
CA ASP A 331 79.39 66.12 39.03
C ASP A 331 80.84 66.63 39.21
N ILE A 332 81.77 65.70 39.39
CA ILE A 332 83.20 66.00 39.56
C ILE A 332 83.81 66.35 38.20
N ASP A 333 83.79 67.64 37.83
CA ASP A 333 84.47 68.19 36.64
C ASP A 333 85.81 68.83 37.03
N HIS A 334 86.91 68.29 36.51
CA HIS A 334 88.26 68.82 36.76
C HIS A 334 88.61 70.03 35.88
N ARG A 335 87.71 70.45 34.99
CA ARG A 335 87.86 71.60 34.08
C ARG A 335 89.11 71.51 33.19
N THR A 336 89.59 70.30 32.93
CA THR A 336 90.70 70.01 32.03
C THR A 336 90.29 68.93 31.01
N ASN A 337 90.97 68.89 29.88
CA ASN A 337 90.71 67.93 28.81
C ASN A 337 91.73 66.79 28.86
N CYS A 338 91.28 65.58 28.54
CA CYS A 338 92.17 64.44 28.35
C CYS A 338 93.08 64.70 27.14
N SER A 339 94.38 64.50 27.30
CA SER A 339 95.37 64.69 26.23
C SER A 339 95.20 63.70 25.06
N VAL A 340 94.51 62.57 25.28
CA VAL A 340 94.33 61.52 24.26
C VAL A 340 92.96 61.61 23.58
N CYS A 341 91.85 61.57 24.34
CA CYS A 341 90.51 61.59 23.75
C CYS A 341 89.90 62.99 23.61
N HIS A 342 90.61 64.02 24.09
CA HIS A 342 90.22 65.44 24.06
C HIS A 342 88.90 65.80 24.76
N LYS A 343 88.22 64.83 25.38
CA LYS A 343 87.02 65.05 26.19
C LYS A 343 87.37 65.67 27.54
N LYS A 344 86.45 66.46 28.10
CA LYS A 344 86.54 66.96 29.48
C LYS A 344 86.65 65.79 30.46
N ILE A 345 87.59 65.88 31.39
CA ILE A 345 87.80 64.85 32.40
C ILE A 345 86.76 65.01 33.50
N ARG A 346 85.77 64.10 33.48
CA ARG A 346 84.79 63.91 34.55
C ARG A 346 85.13 62.67 35.37
N GLY A 347 84.89 62.73 36.68
CA GLY A 347 85.28 61.67 37.61
C GLY A 347 86.77 61.75 37.93
N VAL A 348 87.51 60.63 37.91
CA VAL A 348 88.92 60.63 38.31
C VAL A 348 89.84 61.17 37.20
N ARG A 349 90.69 62.14 37.56
CA ARG A 349 91.76 62.70 36.73
C ARG A 349 93.10 62.04 37.03
N TYR A 350 93.87 61.77 35.98
CA TYR A 350 95.25 61.29 36.09
C TYR A 350 96.21 62.31 35.46
N LYS A 351 96.96 63.04 36.29
CA LYS A 351 98.00 63.96 35.84
C LYS A 351 99.34 63.26 35.78
N CYS A 352 100.06 63.37 34.67
CA CYS A 352 101.45 62.91 34.62
C CYS A 352 102.30 63.77 35.56
N GLY A 353 103.02 63.13 36.49
CA GLY A 353 103.88 63.86 37.43
C GLY A 353 105.11 64.50 36.78
N HIS A 354 105.50 64.03 35.57
CA HIS A 354 106.75 64.40 34.91
C HIS A 354 106.59 65.29 33.67
N CYS A 355 105.36 65.48 33.19
CA CYS A 355 105.08 66.23 31.96
C CYS A 355 104.13 67.39 32.22
N ALA A 356 104.43 68.52 31.59
CA ALA A 356 103.48 69.63 31.49
C ALA A 356 102.30 69.23 30.60
N LYS A 357 101.08 69.61 31.00
CA LYS A 357 99.82 69.47 30.24
C LYS A 357 99.44 68.04 29.83
N PHE A 358 99.98 66.99 30.46
CA PHE A 358 99.60 65.61 30.15
C PHE A 358 98.62 65.04 31.18
N GLU A 359 97.38 64.85 30.74
CA GLU A 359 96.22 64.53 31.57
C GLU A 359 95.41 63.40 30.94
N LEU A 360 95.01 62.40 31.72
CA LEU A 360 94.21 61.27 31.23
C LEU A 360 92.90 61.15 32.03
N CYS A 361 91.81 60.84 31.31
CA CYS A 361 90.57 60.37 31.94
C CYS A 361 90.67 58.87 32.26
N VAL A 362 89.77 58.37 33.11
CA VAL A 362 89.74 56.95 33.53
C VAL A 362 89.73 55.97 32.36
N ASN A 363 88.97 56.26 31.29
CA ASN A 363 88.88 55.38 30.12
C ASN A 363 90.20 55.33 29.32
N CYS A 364 90.91 56.46 29.23
CA CYS A 364 92.20 56.49 28.55
C CYS A 364 93.29 55.86 29.44
N GLU A 365 93.24 56.04 30.76
CA GLU A 365 94.18 55.37 31.67
C GLU A 365 94.03 53.85 31.68
N ALA A 366 92.80 53.34 31.52
CA ALA A 366 92.48 51.92 31.47
C ALA A 366 92.82 51.26 30.11
N TYR A 367 93.21 52.04 29.11
CA TYR A 367 93.50 51.50 27.78
C TYR A 367 94.79 50.66 27.82
N PRO A 368 94.82 49.46 27.21
CA PRO A 368 95.90 48.48 27.39
C PRO A 368 97.21 48.86 26.67
N PHE A 369 97.19 49.85 25.78
CA PHE A 369 98.39 50.35 25.11
C PHE A 369 99.04 51.45 25.95
N ASN A 370 100.38 51.45 26.07
CA ASN A 370 101.13 52.52 26.75
C ASN A 370 100.94 53.85 26.00
N LEU A 371 99.90 54.62 26.35
CA LEU A 371 99.54 55.90 25.72
C LEU A 371 100.53 57.04 26.02
N HIS A 372 101.47 56.80 26.94
CA HIS A 372 102.50 57.73 27.37
C HIS A 372 103.75 56.96 27.79
N ASP A 373 104.85 57.69 28.04
CA ASP A 373 106.11 57.10 28.48
C ASP A 373 105.87 56.16 29.68
N PRO A 374 106.22 54.85 29.57
CA PRO A 374 105.97 53.86 30.60
C PRO A 374 106.81 54.06 31.87
N THR A 375 107.81 54.94 31.84
CA THR A 375 108.61 55.35 33.02
C THR A 375 107.91 56.43 33.84
N HIS A 376 106.95 57.16 33.27
CA HIS A 376 106.26 58.25 33.97
C HIS A 376 105.17 57.72 34.90
N VAL A 377 105.03 58.36 36.07
CA VAL A 377 104.02 58.01 37.06
C VAL A 377 102.87 59.01 37.03
N PHE A 378 101.67 58.51 37.29
CA PHE A 378 100.46 59.31 37.24
C PHE A 378 99.96 59.60 38.65
N ILE A 379 99.64 60.86 38.92
CA ILE A 379 98.96 61.30 40.13
C ILE A 379 97.47 61.13 39.90
N LYS A 380 96.84 60.26 40.70
CA LYS A 380 95.41 59.98 40.74
C LYS A 380 94.72 61.04 41.60
N ILE A 381 94.03 61.95 40.92
CA ILE A 381 93.32 63.08 41.50
C ILE A 381 91.82 62.76 41.44
N ARG A 382 91.23 62.41 42.58
CA ARG A 382 89.80 62.01 42.66
C ARG A 382 88.86 63.21 42.77
N ARG A 383 89.36 64.38 43.18
CA ARG A 383 88.59 65.60 43.44
C ARG A 383 89.27 66.82 42.85
N PRO A 384 88.54 67.86 42.44
CA PRO A 384 89.14 69.04 41.84
C PRO A 384 90.04 69.77 42.84
N VAL A 385 91.31 69.94 42.48
CA VAL A 385 92.34 70.65 43.25
C VAL A 385 92.92 71.74 42.36
N GLN A 386 93.36 72.83 42.98
CA GLN A 386 94.04 73.92 42.28
C GLN A 386 95.49 73.52 41.98
N ILE A 387 95.70 72.93 40.80
CA ILE A 387 97.02 72.56 40.26
C ILE A 387 97.12 73.18 38.87
N ASP A 388 98.19 73.94 38.59
CA ASP A 388 98.44 74.41 37.24
C ASP A 388 98.79 73.20 36.36
N SER A 389 98.10 73.06 35.23
CA SER A 389 98.36 71.95 34.30
C SER A 389 99.77 72.01 33.71
N ASN A 390 100.39 73.20 33.69
CA ASN A 390 101.78 73.40 33.26
C ASN A 390 102.82 72.95 34.29
N GLU A 391 102.42 72.76 35.54
CA GLU A 391 103.33 72.43 36.63
C GLU A 391 103.79 70.98 36.55
N ILE A 392 105.10 70.77 36.71
CA ILE A 392 105.72 69.45 36.87
C ILE A 392 105.79 69.20 38.37
N LEU A 393 105.07 68.17 38.83
CA LEU A 393 104.80 67.98 40.25
C LEU A 393 105.75 66.99 40.92
N LEU A 394 106.45 66.15 40.15
CA LEU A 394 107.36 65.16 40.70
C LEU A 394 108.79 65.41 40.21
N PRO A 395 109.80 65.15 41.07
CA PRO A 395 111.20 65.19 40.66
C PRO A 395 111.48 64.29 39.46
N SER A 396 112.42 64.69 38.60
CA SER A 396 112.79 63.95 37.40
C SER A 396 113.31 62.53 37.68
N GLU A 397 113.84 62.32 38.88
CA GLU A 397 114.39 61.09 39.41
C GLU A 397 113.31 60.10 39.86
N PHE A 398 112.09 60.56 40.12
CA PHE A 398 110.98 59.72 40.60
C PHE A 398 110.28 59.00 39.43
N ARG A 399 111.02 58.18 38.68
CA ARG A 399 110.53 57.46 37.49
C ARG A 399 110.54 55.94 37.67
N SER A 400 109.55 55.29 37.08
CA SER A 400 109.40 53.83 37.08
C SER A 400 110.53 53.17 36.28
N ILE A 401 110.98 52.01 36.76
CA ILE A 401 111.94 51.16 36.09
C ILE A 401 111.26 50.52 34.88
N VAL A 402 111.87 50.70 33.72
CA VAL A 402 111.59 49.88 32.55
C VAL A 402 112.79 48.99 32.37
N ASN A 403 112.65 47.71 32.76
CA ASN A 403 113.59 46.71 32.28
C ASN A 403 113.44 46.69 30.77
N ARG A 404 114.48 47.13 30.04
CA ARG A 404 114.60 46.80 28.61
C ARG A 404 114.90 45.31 28.54
N SER A 405 113.87 44.51 28.73
CA SER A 405 113.87 43.11 28.35
C SER A 405 113.74 43.09 26.84
N SER A 406 114.87 42.80 26.22
CA SER A 406 115.09 42.46 24.83
C SER A 406 114.00 41.56 24.28
N ASN A 407 113.58 41.84 23.04
CA ASN A 407 112.84 40.99 22.11
C ASN A 407 112.78 39.50 22.48
N ILE A 408 111.56 38.97 22.56
CA ILE A 408 111.05 37.81 21.78
C ILE A 408 109.53 37.87 21.80
#